data_AF-A0A814EY18-F1
#
_entry.id   AF-A0A814EY18-F1
#
_cell.length_a   1.000
_cell.length_b   1.000
_cell.length_c   1.000
_cell.angle_alpha   90.00
_cell.angle_beta   90.00
_cell.angle_gamma   90.00
#
_symmetry.space_group_name_H-M   'P 1'
#
loop_
_entity.id
_entity.type
_entity.pdbx_description
1 polymer ?
#
loop_
_entity_poly.entity_id
_entity_poly.type
_entity_poly.pdbx_seq_one_letter_code
_entity_poly.pdbx_strand_id
1 'polypeptide(L)'
;MSRNYTAGQFEQTFAPKRLQMYQVPREPQPGLYAKGSTTSDSKQFITDNHGHLLPGVGKSKRSPFGEYLGTWDLPKRIPVPLHIDPTGRTEKNFRLLCAQRERTLEEMEKARVYKKENSSCHSNKNPTDN
;
A
#
# COMPACT_ATOMS: atom_id res chain seq x y z
N MET A 1 1.64 8.88 -22.05
CA MET A 1 2.07 7.77 -21.17
C MET A 1 3.58 7.82 -21.07
N SER A 2 4.14 8.12 -19.89
CA SER A 2 5.58 8.09 -19.63
C SER A 2 6.01 6.72 -19.12
N ARG A 3 7.30 6.41 -19.26
CA ARG A 3 7.95 5.21 -18.71
C ARG A 3 9.17 5.64 -17.89
N ASN A 4 9.44 4.92 -16.81
CA ASN A 4 10.64 5.10 -15.99
C ASN A 4 11.62 3.97 -16.33
N TYR A 5 12.79 4.32 -16.85
CA TYR A 5 13.86 3.35 -17.14
C TYR A 5 14.77 3.19 -15.93
N THR A 6 15.38 2.01 -15.79
CA THR A 6 16.34 1.75 -14.71
C THR A 6 17.54 2.70 -14.77
N ALA A 7 17.81 3.38 -13.66
CA ALA A 7 18.99 4.23 -13.49
C ALA A 7 20.19 3.46 -12.91
N GLY A 8 20.12 2.12 -12.89
CA GLY A 8 21.16 1.25 -12.37
C GLY A 8 21.49 1.57 -10.91
N GLN A 9 22.70 2.09 -10.67
CA GLN A 9 23.20 2.40 -9.32
C GLN A 9 22.38 3.49 -8.60
N PHE A 10 21.70 4.36 -9.35
CA PHE A 10 20.92 5.46 -8.76
C PHE A 10 19.44 5.11 -8.55
N GLU A 11 18.98 3.91 -8.91
CA GLU A 11 17.56 3.56 -8.79
C GLU A 11 17.06 3.71 -7.34
N GLN A 12 17.92 3.42 -6.37
CA GLN A 12 17.58 3.50 -4.96
C GLN A 12 17.19 4.93 -4.54
N THR A 13 17.70 6.01 -5.15
CA THR A 13 17.33 7.39 -4.79
C THR A 13 15.94 7.78 -5.24
N PHE A 14 15.45 7.15 -6.30
CA PHE A 14 14.13 7.39 -6.87
C PHE A 14 13.07 6.43 -6.32
N ALA A 15 13.41 5.61 -5.33
CA ALA A 15 12.44 4.75 -4.65
C ALA A 15 11.31 5.61 -4.02
N PRO A 16 10.03 5.24 -4.20
CA PRO A 16 8.89 6.06 -3.78
C PRO A 16 8.93 6.39 -2.28
N LYS A 17 9.41 5.45 -1.45
CA LYS A 17 9.60 5.65 -0.01
C LYS A 17 10.60 6.77 0.32
N ARG A 18 11.64 6.96 -0.49
CA ARG A 18 12.64 8.03 -0.31
C ARG A 18 12.16 9.36 -0.85
N LEU A 19 11.34 9.33 -1.90
CA LEU A 19 10.66 10.52 -2.43
C LEU A 19 9.47 10.97 -1.57
N GLN A 20 9.28 10.38 -0.38
CA GLN A 20 8.18 10.68 0.53
C GLN A 20 6.79 10.50 -0.12
N MET A 21 6.70 9.57 -1.09
CA MET A 21 5.40 9.15 -1.63
C MET A 21 4.78 8.17 -0.65
N TYR A 22 3.76 8.63 0.09
CA TYR A 22 3.04 7.83 1.09
C TYR A 22 1.84 7.06 0.52
N GLN A 23 1.59 7.17 -0.79
CA GLN A 23 0.56 6.40 -1.49
C GLN A 23 1.14 5.06 -1.98
N VAL A 24 0.27 4.13 -2.37
CA VAL A 24 0.71 2.87 -3.01
C VAL A 24 1.35 3.22 -4.37
N PRO A 25 2.66 2.98 -4.56
CA PRO A 25 3.31 3.28 -5.81
C PRO A 25 2.77 2.39 -6.92
N ARG A 26 2.75 2.92 -8.14
CA ARG A 26 2.41 2.11 -9.32
C ARG A 26 3.41 0.98 -9.45
N GLU A 27 2.90 -0.24 -9.60
CA GLU A 27 3.74 -1.40 -9.88
C GLU A 27 4.58 -1.13 -11.14
N PRO A 28 5.89 -1.37 -11.06
CA PRO A 28 6.76 -1.20 -12.20
C PRO A 28 6.37 -2.16 -13.30
N GLN A 29 6.31 -1.65 -14.53
CA GLN A 29 5.95 -2.49 -15.66
C GLN A 29 7.02 -3.59 -15.84
N PRO A 30 6.60 -4.84 -16.04
CA PRO A 30 7.52 -5.97 -16.17
C PRO A 30 8.49 -5.75 -17.34
N GLY A 31 9.78 -5.99 -17.10
CA GLY A 31 10.85 -5.85 -18.08
C GLY A 31 11.55 -4.49 -18.13
N LEU A 32 11.06 -3.45 -17.42
CA LEU A 32 11.71 -2.12 -17.43
C LEU A 32 12.96 -2.01 -16.53
N TYR A 33 13.14 -2.93 -15.58
CA TYR A 33 14.36 -3.04 -14.79
C TYR A 33 15.45 -3.88 -15.44
N ALA A 34 15.16 -4.51 -16.59
CA ALA A 34 16.19 -5.14 -17.38
C ALA A 34 17.08 -4.05 -18.00
N LYS A 35 18.40 -4.28 -18.00
CA LYS A 35 19.35 -3.43 -18.72
C LYS A 35 18.87 -3.33 -20.17
N GLY A 36 18.61 -2.11 -20.64
CA GLY A 36 17.95 -1.87 -21.92
C GLY A 36 18.59 -2.67 -23.06
N SER A 37 17.78 -3.37 -23.84
CA SER A 37 18.24 -4.11 -25.01
C SER A 37 18.68 -3.12 -26.09
N THR A 38 19.85 -3.35 -26.68
CA THR A 38 20.32 -2.60 -27.84
C THR A 38 19.53 -3.02 -29.07
N THR A 39 18.79 -2.09 -29.66
CA THR A 39 18.12 -2.30 -30.95
C THR A 39 19.06 -1.88 -32.08
N SER A 40 19.32 -2.77 -33.03
CA SER A 40 20.17 -2.52 -34.21
C SER A 40 19.41 -1.90 -35.39
N ASP A 41 18.08 -1.99 -35.38
CA ASP A 41 17.30 -1.81 -36.60
C ASP A 41 16.81 -0.37 -36.78
N SER A 42 16.71 0.05 -38.04
CA SER A 42 16.14 1.34 -38.43
C SER A 42 14.65 1.39 -38.09
N LYS A 43 14.21 2.47 -37.42
CA LYS A 43 12.80 2.65 -37.02
C LYS A 43 11.95 3.08 -38.21
N GLN A 44 10.83 2.39 -38.42
CA GLN A 44 9.83 2.76 -39.43
C GLN A 44 8.77 3.69 -38.82
N PHE A 45 8.20 4.56 -39.66
CA PHE A 45 7.08 5.42 -39.25
C PHE A 45 5.80 4.60 -39.11
N ILE A 46 5.12 4.77 -37.97
CA ILE A 46 3.85 4.09 -37.66
C ILE A 46 2.64 5.04 -37.76
N THR A 47 2.88 6.33 -38.03
CA THR A 47 1.88 7.40 -38.06
C THR A 47 2.02 8.23 -39.32
N ASP A 48 0.91 8.82 -39.75
CA ASP A 48 0.85 9.84 -40.79
C ASP A 48 1.32 11.22 -40.27
N ASN A 49 1.49 12.18 -41.17
CA ASN A 49 1.93 13.55 -40.89
C ASN A 49 1.00 14.31 -39.92
N HIS A 50 -0.26 13.87 -39.82
CA HIS A 50 -1.25 14.42 -38.88
C HIS A 50 -1.25 13.73 -37.50
N GLY A 51 -0.41 12.71 -37.30
CA GLY A 51 -0.36 11.93 -36.06
C GLY A 51 -1.39 10.80 -35.96
N HIS A 52 -2.10 10.49 -37.05
CA HIS A 52 -2.98 9.32 -37.12
C HIS A 52 -2.16 8.03 -37.34
N LEU A 53 -2.53 6.93 -36.67
CA LEU A 53 -1.90 5.64 -36.90
C LEU A 53 -2.19 5.15 -38.32
N LEU A 54 -1.19 4.58 -38.98
CA LEU A 54 -1.36 3.97 -40.30
C LEU A 54 -2.34 2.78 -40.25
N PRO A 55 -3.13 2.54 -41.31
CA PRO A 55 -4.04 1.39 -41.35
C PRO A 55 -3.24 0.09 -41.22
N GLY A 56 -3.71 -0.82 -40.36
CA GLY A 56 -3.05 -2.10 -40.08
C GLY A 56 -2.10 -2.08 -38.87
N VAL A 57 -1.73 -0.91 -38.34
CA VAL A 57 -0.97 -0.83 -37.08
C VAL A 57 -1.87 -1.24 -35.91
N GLY A 58 -1.39 -2.19 -35.10
CA GLY A 58 -2.10 -2.66 -33.92
C GLY A 58 -2.34 -1.52 -32.92
N LYS A 59 -3.60 -1.22 -32.64
CA LYS A 59 -4.01 -0.24 -31.63
C LYS A 59 -4.62 -0.92 -30.42
N SER A 60 -4.39 -0.34 -29.25
CA SER A 60 -5.13 -0.74 -28.05
C SER A 60 -6.63 -0.55 -28.30
N LYS A 61 -7.46 -1.52 -27.90
CA LYS A 61 -8.92 -1.38 -27.90
C LYS A 61 -9.41 -0.42 -26.81
N ARG A 62 -8.56 -0.12 -25.82
CA ARG A 62 -8.89 0.72 -24.67
C ARG A 62 -8.71 2.20 -25.03
N SER A 63 -9.63 3.03 -24.54
CA SER A 63 -9.56 4.48 -24.73
C SER A 63 -8.26 5.06 -24.17
N PRO A 64 -7.62 6.01 -24.88
CA PRO A 64 -6.43 6.70 -24.38
C PRO A 64 -6.72 7.54 -23.12
N PHE A 65 -8.00 7.89 -22.88
CA PHE A 65 -8.46 8.59 -21.68
C PHE A 65 -8.78 7.63 -20.51
N GLY A 66 -8.46 6.33 -20.65
CA GLY A 66 -8.64 5.33 -19.61
C GLY A 66 -10.05 4.73 -19.58
N GLU A 67 -10.49 4.36 -18.38
CA GLU A 67 -11.86 3.87 -18.07
C GLU A 67 -12.75 5.02 -17.57
N TYR A 68 -12.48 6.25 -18.00
CA TYR A 68 -13.35 7.36 -17.61
C TYR A 68 -14.76 7.09 -18.14
N LEU A 69 -15.68 6.83 -17.21
CA LEU A 69 -17.11 6.81 -17.44
C LEU A 69 -17.64 8.17 -17.00
N GLY A 70 -18.39 8.84 -17.86
CA GLY A 70 -19.10 10.06 -17.47
C GLY A 70 -20.06 9.76 -16.32
N THR A 71 -20.41 10.78 -15.54
CA THR A 71 -21.38 10.65 -14.43
C THR A 71 -22.70 9.99 -14.85
N TRP A 72 -23.08 10.14 -16.12
CA TRP A 72 -24.28 9.55 -16.71
C TRP A 72 -24.06 8.22 -17.44
N ASP A 73 -22.80 7.83 -17.69
CA ASP A 73 -22.42 6.60 -18.41
C ASP A 73 -22.12 5.43 -17.45
N LEU A 74 -22.47 5.57 -16.17
CA LEU A 74 -22.35 4.48 -15.22
C LEU A 74 -23.28 3.31 -15.62
N PRO A 75 -22.84 2.06 -15.49
CA PRO A 75 -23.73 0.92 -15.71
C PRO A 75 -24.93 1.03 -14.75
N LYS A 76 -26.11 0.56 -15.21
CA LYS A 76 -27.39 0.60 -14.45
C LYS A 76 -27.27 0.06 -13.01
N ARG A 77 -26.25 -0.76 -12.74
CA ARG A 77 -25.86 -1.21 -11.41
C ARG A 77 -24.34 -1.13 -11.27
N ILE A 78 -23.85 -0.28 -10.37
CA ILE A 78 -22.45 -0.33 -9.91
C ILE A 78 -22.31 -1.62 -9.09
N PRO A 79 -21.38 -2.53 -9.41
CA PRO A 79 -21.11 -3.65 -8.53
C PRO A 79 -20.62 -3.06 -7.21
N VAL A 80 -21.48 -3.13 -6.19
CA VAL A 80 -21.08 -2.92 -4.79
C VAL A 80 -19.82 -3.76 -4.57
N PRO A 81 -18.82 -3.29 -3.79
CA PRO A 81 -17.77 -4.18 -3.34
C PRO A 81 -18.46 -5.45 -2.80
N LEU A 82 -18.15 -6.60 -3.41
CA LEU A 82 -18.79 -7.89 -3.11
C LEU A 82 -18.70 -8.26 -1.64
N HIS A 83 -17.85 -7.54 -0.89
CA HIS A 83 -17.72 -7.62 0.54
C HIS A 83 -17.46 -6.22 1.10
N ILE A 84 -18.49 -5.59 1.67
CA ILE A 84 -18.28 -4.53 2.65
C ILE A 84 -17.95 -5.28 3.94
N ASP A 85 -16.67 -5.46 4.18
CA ASP A 85 -16.15 -6.00 5.42
C ASP A 85 -16.13 -4.86 6.46
N PRO A 86 -17.07 -4.78 7.40
CA PRO A 86 -17.11 -3.68 8.37
C PRO A 86 -15.85 -3.63 9.25
N THR A 87 -15.06 -4.72 9.31
CA THR A 87 -13.82 -4.78 10.09
C THR A 87 -12.57 -5.19 9.29
N GLY A 88 -12.67 -5.55 8.00
CA GLY A 88 -11.55 -5.82 7.09
C GLY A 88 -10.47 -6.82 7.56
N ARG A 89 -10.73 -7.61 8.61
CA ARG A 89 -9.72 -8.47 9.24
C ARG A 89 -9.94 -9.91 8.83
N THR A 90 -8.93 -10.47 8.16
CA THR A 90 -8.80 -11.92 7.93
C THR A 90 -8.93 -12.68 9.25
N GLU A 91 -9.54 -13.87 9.25
CA GLU A 91 -9.76 -14.69 10.46
C GLU A 91 -8.48 -14.90 11.28
N LYS A 92 -7.34 -15.08 10.60
CA LYS A 92 -6.00 -15.15 11.21
C LYS A 92 -5.68 -13.91 12.05
N ASN A 93 -5.98 -12.71 11.54
CA ASN A 93 -5.71 -11.44 12.22
C ASN A 93 -6.66 -11.22 13.40
N PHE A 94 -7.91 -11.69 13.30
CA PHE A 94 -8.85 -11.67 14.43
C PHE A 94 -8.33 -12.51 15.60
N ARG A 95 -7.85 -13.74 15.33
CA ARG A 95 -7.26 -14.61 16.35
C ARG A 95 -6.01 -14.00 17.00
N LEU A 96 -5.13 -13.38 16.20
CA LEU A 96 -3.96 -12.67 16.72
C LEU A 96 -4.33 -11.50 17.63
N LEU A 97 -5.39 -10.76 17.28
CA LEU A 97 -5.91 -9.65 18.09
C LEU A 97 -6.48 -10.15 19.42
N CYS A 98 -7.24 -11.25 19.42
CA CYS A 98 -7.74 -11.89 20.63
C CYS A 98 -6.58 -12.31 21.56
N ALA A 99 -5.54 -12.95 21.02
CA ALA A 99 -4.36 -13.36 21.78
C ALA A 99 -3.53 -12.16 22.27
N GLN A 100 -3.52 -11.03 21.55
CA GLN A 100 -2.92 -9.78 22.05
C GLN A 100 -3.72 -9.21 23.22
N ARG A 101 -5.05 -9.19 23.12
CA ARG A 101 -5.94 -8.72 24.19
C ARG A 101 -5.74 -9.52 25.47
N GLU A 102 -5.69 -10.84 25.39
CA GLU A 102 -5.48 -11.71 26.55
C GLU A 102 -4.13 -11.40 27.24
N ARG A 103 -3.04 -11.31 26.47
CA ARG A 103 -1.72 -10.92 27.01
C ARG A 103 -1.74 -9.57 27.72
N THR A 104 -2.40 -8.57 27.13
CA THR A 104 -2.49 -7.24 27.76
C THR A 104 -3.27 -7.28 29.07
N LEU A 105 -4.31 -8.11 29.17
CA LEU A 105 -5.08 -8.26 30.40
C LEU A 105 -4.25 -8.93 31.50
N GLU A 106 -3.50 -9.98 31.15
CA GLU A 106 -2.58 -10.64 32.10
C GLU A 106 -1.49 -9.67 32.61
N GLU A 107 -0.91 -8.88 31.72
CA GLU A 107 0.07 -7.85 32.10
C GLU A 107 -0.53 -6.80 33.04
N MET A 108 -1.76 -6.35 32.75
CA MET A 108 -2.49 -5.42 33.61
C MET A 108 -2.81 -6.03 34.99
N GLU A 109 -3.17 -7.31 35.06
CA GLU A 109 -3.41 -8.01 36.31
C GLU A 109 -2.15 -8.17 37.13
N LYS A 110 -1.04 -8.59 36.51
CA LYS A 110 0.28 -8.67 37.16
C LYS A 110 0.71 -7.30 37.71
N ALA A 111 0.53 -6.24 36.92
CA ALA A 111 0.82 -4.87 37.35
C ALA A 111 -0.06 -4.43 38.54
N ARG A 112 -1.35 -4.82 38.55
CA ARG A 112 -2.25 -4.57 39.68
C ARG A 112 -1.81 -5.30 40.95
N VAL A 113 -1.45 -6.57 40.84
CA VAL A 113 -0.95 -7.38 41.97
C VAL A 113 0.34 -6.80 42.52
N TYR A 114 1.32 -6.52 41.66
CA TYR A 114 2.58 -5.89 42.04
C TYR A 114 2.38 -4.54 42.76
N LYS A 115 1.48 -3.69 42.24
CA LYS A 115 1.16 -2.41 42.88
C LYS A 115 0.51 -2.61 44.26
N LYS A 116 -0.37 -3.60 44.40
CA LYS A 116 -1.03 -3.92 45.68
C LYS A 116 -0.01 -4.38 46.73
N GLU A 117 0.89 -5.30 46.35
CA GLU A 117 1.97 -5.81 47.20
C GLU A 117 2.91 -4.69 47.64
N ASN A 118 3.33 -3.83 46.71
CA ASN A 118 4.22 -2.70 47.01
C ASN A 118 3.55 -1.52 47.73
N SER A 119 2.22 -1.43 47.71
CA SER A 119 1.47 -0.44 48.50
C SER A 119 1.24 -0.87 49.95
N SER A 120 1.24 -2.19 50.22
CA SER A 120 1.05 -2.76 51.56
C SER A 120 2.27 -2.56 52.48
N CYS A 121 3.47 -2.36 51.91
CA CYS A 121 4.71 -2.21 52.67
C CYS A 121 5.07 -0.75 53.02
N HIS A 122 4.22 0.23 52.68
CA HIS A 122 4.42 1.66 53.03
C HIS A 122 3.60 2.17 54.23
N SER A 123 2.77 1.33 54.86
CA SER A 123 2.12 1.67 56.14
C SER A 123 2.83 0.96 57.29
N ASN A 124 3.73 1.65 57.99
CA ASN A 124 4.03 1.51 59.43
C ASN A 124 5.44 2.04 59.72
N LYS A 125 5.61 3.36 59.85
CA LYS A 125 6.51 4.01 60.85
C LYS A 125 6.02 5.45 61.06
N ASN A 126 5.01 5.63 61.91
CA ASN A 126 4.84 6.92 62.59
C ASN A 126 5.70 6.85 63.86
N PRO A 127 6.80 7.61 63.97
CA PRO A 127 7.53 7.72 65.23
C PRO A 127 6.68 8.57 66.18
N THR A 128 6.26 7.98 67.29
CA THR A 128 5.63 8.65 68.42
C THR A 128 6.61 9.57 69.12
N ASP A 129 6.23 10.85 69.20
CA ASP A 129 6.40 11.88 70.24
C ASP A 129 7.72 12.02 71.01
N ASN A 130 8.24 13.26 70.99
CA ASN A 130 9.24 13.85 71.90
C ASN A 130 8.63 14.18 73.26
#